data_AF-A0A6L8GIY5-F1
#
_entry.id   AF-A0A6L8GIY5-F1
#
_cell.length_a   1.000
_cell.length_b   1.000
_cell.length_c   1.000
_cell.angle_alpha   90.00
_cell.angle_beta   90.00
_cell.angle_gamma   90.00
#
_symmetry.space_group_name_H-M   'P 1'
#
loop_
_entity.id
_entity.type
_entity.pdbx_description
1 polymer ?
#
loop_
_entity_poly.entity_id
_entity_poly.type
_entity_poly.pdbx_seq_one_letter_code
_entity_poly.pdbx_strand_id
1 'polypeptide(L)' 'MRQDNEAILVIDVQKDFCPGGALAVPGGDEIVVPISALVPEFKVRVFTQDWHP' A
#
# COMPACT_ATOMS: atom_id res chain seq x y z
N MET A 1 1.62 -7.92 -17.23
CA MET A 1 2.04 -6.50 -17.31
C MET A 1 0.87 -5.72 -17.86
N ARG A 2 0.40 -4.72 -17.11
CA ARG A 2 -0.71 -3.83 -17.51
C ARG A 2 -0.27 -2.81 -18.56
N GLN A 3 -1.20 -2.03 -19.10
CA GLN A 3 -0.88 -1.03 -20.13
C GLN A 3 0.02 0.08 -19.58
N ASP A 4 0.78 0.72 -20.47
CA ASP A 4 1.75 1.78 -20.12
C ASP A 4 1.11 3.07 -19.55
N ASN A 5 -0.21 3.23 -19.72
CA ASN A 5 -1.00 4.34 -19.17
C ASN A 5 -1.70 3.98 -17.84
N GLU A 6 -1.38 2.83 -17.24
CA GLU A 6 -1.87 2.42 -15.93
C GLU A 6 -0.76 2.58 -14.86
N ALA A 7 -1.15 2.99 -13.66
CA ALA A 7 -0.26 3.14 -12.50
C ALA A 7 -0.91 2.57 -11.24
N ILE A 8 -0.09 2.12 -10.29
CA ILE A 8 -0.54 1.76 -8.94
C ILE A 8 -0.04 2.79 -7.93
N LEU A 9 -0.96 3.23 -7.07
CA LEU A 9 -0.69 4.10 -5.94
C LEU A 9 -1.03 3.32 -4.66
N VAL A 10 -0.01 3.03 -3.86
CA VAL A 10 -0.13 2.33 -2.58
C VAL A 10 -0.16 3.37 -1.48
N ILE A 11 -1.33 3.56 -0.88
CA ILE A 11 -1.58 4.60 0.11
C ILE A 11 -1.35 4.06 1.52
N ASP A 12 -0.40 4.67 2.22
CA ASP A 12 -0.24 4.61 3.68
C ASP A 12 -0.30 3.18 4.26
N VAL A 13 0.34 2.22 3.58
CA VAL A 13 0.53 0.85 4.11
C VAL A 13 1.64 0.89 5.17
N GLN A 14 1.31 1.45 6.32
CA GLN A 14 2.20 1.71 7.45
C GLN A 14 1.76 0.91 8.68
N LYS A 15 2.71 0.63 9.57
CA LYS A 15 2.45 -0.09 10.83
C LYS A 15 1.39 0.57 11.69
N ASP A 16 1.33 1.91 11.69
CA ASP A 16 0.36 2.66 12.49
C ASP A 16 -1.09 2.33 12.13
N PHE A 17 -1.36 1.94 10.89
CA PHE A 17 -2.69 1.58 10.41
C PHE A 17 -2.94 0.07 10.39
N CYS A 18 -1.97 -0.75 10.81
CA CYS A 18 -2.12 -2.20 10.97
C CYS A 18 -2.54 -2.56 12.40
N PRO A 19 -3.08 -3.77 12.66
CA PRO A 19 -3.35 -4.24 14.02
C PRO A 19 -2.13 -4.08 14.95
N GLY A 20 -2.35 -3.41 16.09
CA GLY A 20 -1.28 -3.07 17.05
C GLY A 20 -0.60 -1.71 16.82
N GLY A 21 -0.94 -1.00 15.75
CA GLY A 21 -0.47 0.36 15.46
C GLY A 21 -1.22 1.47 16.23
N ALA A 22 -0.71 2.70 16.14
CA ALA A 22 -1.27 3.87 16.83
C ALA A 22 -2.68 4.27 16.34
N LEU A 23 -3.02 3.99 15.07
CA LEU A 23 -4.33 4.21 14.46
C LEU A 23 -4.78 2.94 13.71
N ALA A 24 -4.72 1.81 14.40
CA ALA A 24 -4.95 0.50 13.81
C ALA A 24 -6.30 0.36 13.12
N VAL A 25 -6.28 -0.08 11.85
CA VAL A 25 -7.45 -0.50 11.10
C VAL A 25 -7.59 -2.02 11.22
N PRO A 26 -8.76 -2.56 11.60
CA PRO A 26 -8.98 -4.01 11.62
C PRO A 26 -8.68 -4.64 10.25
N GLY A 27 -7.81 -5.66 10.24
CA GLY A 27 -7.37 -6.34 9.00
C GLY A 27 -6.44 -5.52 8.10
N GLY A 28 -5.90 -4.39 8.57
CA GLY A 28 -5.04 -3.50 7.77
C GLY A 28 -3.76 -4.15 7.24
N ASP A 29 -3.28 -5.22 7.89
CA ASP A 29 -2.12 -6.00 7.46
C ASP A 29 -2.46 -7.10 6.43
N GLU A 30 -3.74 -7.50 6.31
CA GLU A 30 -4.17 -8.56 5.39
C GLU A 30 -3.96 -8.19 3.92
N ILE A 31 -3.96 -6.89 3.61
CA ILE A 31 -3.78 -6.35 2.24
C ILE A 31 -2.33 -6.30 1.77
N VAL A 32 -1.35 -6.50 2.64
CA VAL A 32 0.09 -6.39 2.30
C VAL A 32 0.50 -7.42 1.24
N VAL A 33 0.03 -8.67 1.37
CA VAL A 33 0.34 -9.75 0.43
C VAL A 33 -0.34 -9.52 -0.93
N PRO A 34 -1.66 -9.22 -1.02
CA PRO A 34 -2.30 -8.83 -2.27
C PRO A 34 -1.62 -7.65 -2.99
N ILE A 35 -1.24 -6.59 -2.26
CA ILE A 35 -0.55 -5.43 -2.85
C ILE A 35 0.80 -5.86 -3.43
N SER A 36 1.57 -6.64 -2.67
CA SER A 36 2.88 -7.12 -3.12
C SER A 36 2.80 -7.96 -4.39
N ALA A 37 1.71 -8.72 -4.58
CA ALA A 37 1.45 -9.48 -5.79
C ALA A 37 1.04 -8.58 -6.98
N LEU A 38 0.33 -7.48 -6.75
CA LEU A 38 -0.13 -6.55 -7.79
C LEU A 38 0.97 -5.60 -8.29
N VAL A 39 1.84 -5.12 -7.39
CA VAL A 39 2.88 -4.12 -7.70
C VAL A 39 3.73 -4.45 -8.94
N PRO A 40 4.20 -5.69 -9.16
CA PRO A 40 5.00 -6.04 -10.34
C PRO A 40 4.24 -5.94 -11.68
N GLU A 41 2.92 -5.88 -11.67
CA GLU A 41 2.12 -5.79 -12.89
C GLU A 41 2.12 -4.38 -13.50
N PHE A 42 2.48 -3.36 -12.71
CA PHE A 42 2.44 -1.95 -13.10
C PHE A 42 3.83 -1.38 -13.36
N LYS A 43 3.96 -0.61 -14.44
CA LYS A 43 5.20 0.09 -14.80
C LYS A 43 5.47 1.28 -13.88
N VAL A 44 4.42 2.08 -13.60
CA VAL A 44 4.47 3.22 -12.67
C VAL A 44 3.92 2.80 -11.32
N ARG A 45 4.72 2.99 -10.27
CA ARG A 45 4.45 2.55 -8.90
C ARG A 45 4.79 3.70 -7.95
N VAL A 46 3.81 4.14 -7.18
CA VAL A 46 3.97 5.23 -6.21
C VAL A 46 3.52 4.73 -4.85
N PHE A 47 4.27 5.08 -3.81
CA PHE A 47 3.99 4.74 -2.42
C PHE A 47 3.91 6.04 -1.63
N THR A 48 2.87 6.21 -0.83
CA THR A 48 2.76 7.35 0.09
C THR A 48 3.11 6.94 1.50
N GLN A 49 3.39 7.95 2.30
CA GLN A 49 3.62 7.81 3.72
C GLN A 49 2.96 9.00 4.40
N ASP A 50 2.05 8.72 5.33
CA ASP A 50 1.61 9.69 6.30
C ASP A 50 2.78 10.01 7.25
N TRP A 51 3.09 11.29 7.38
CA TRP A 51 4.26 11.78 8.13
C TRP A 51 3.93 13.07 8.86
N HIS A 52 3.59 12.94 10.14
CA HIS A 52 3.37 14.06 11.05
C HIS A 52 4.69 14.50 11.74
N PRO A 53 4.84 15.80 12.05
CA PRO A 53 6.03 16.34 12.73
C PRO A 53 6.20 15.88 14.18
#